data_AF-A0A9X3CA47-F1
#
_entry.id   AF-A0A9X3CA47-F1
#
_cell.length_a   1.000
_cell.length_b   1.000
_cell.length_c   1.000
_cell.angle_alpha   90.00
_cell.angle_beta   90.00
_cell.angle_gamma   90.00
#
_symmetry.space_group_name_H-M   'P 1'
#
loop_
_entity.id
_entity.type
_entity.pdbx_description
1 polymer ?
#
loop_
_entity_poly.entity_id
_entity_poly.type
_entity_poly.pdbx_seq_one_letter_code
_entity_poly.pdbx_strand_id
1 'polypeptide(L)'
;MCKILELIQKRDNLIIELASLNHDLKEYSEHPVETVDLEQLKYQHSYIIKEIQQIAQKINSSFNSQVSNYKNQFIQTEKKITEIISKKEFTVNDLPKLHHSFFAPPLS
;
A
#
# COMPACT_ATOMS: atom_id res chain seq x y z
N MET A 1 5.47 -4.00 -12.83
CA MET A 1 6.00 -2.88 -12.01
C MET A 1 4.91 -2.46 -11.03
N CYS A 2 5.21 -2.04 -9.80
CA CYS A 2 4.16 -1.68 -8.82
C CYS A 2 3.58 -0.29 -9.17
N LYS A 3 2.25 -0.17 -9.28
CA LYS A 3 1.55 1.07 -9.69
C LYS A 3 1.91 2.30 -8.84
N ILE A 4 2.25 2.11 -7.56
CA ILE A 4 2.74 3.20 -6.70
C ILE A 4 4.13 3.68 -7.14
N LEU A 5 5.03 2.78 -7.55
CA LEU A 5 6.36 3.14 -8.04
C LEU A 5 6.28 3.93 -9.35
N GLU A 6 5.36 3.56 -10.25
CA GLU A 6 5.11 4.31 -11.49
C GLU A 6 4.63 5.75 -11.19
N LEU A 7 3.75 5.90 -10.21
CA LEU A 7 3.28 7.21 -9.76
C LEU A 7 4.40 8.03 -9.10
N ILE A 8 5.25 7.41 -8.28
CA ILE A 8 6.42 8.07 -7.68
C ILE A 8 7.36 8.55 -8.77
N GLN A 9 7.70 7.69 -9.74
CA GLN A 9 8.57 8.05 -10.86
C GLN A 9 7.99 9.20 -11.68
N LYS A 10 6.69 9.20 -11.98
CA LYS A 10 6.04 10.33 -12.66
C LYS A 10 6.15 11.61 -11.85
N ARG A 11 5.94 11.56 -10.54
CA ARG A 11 6.05 12.72 -9.65
C ARG A 11 7.48 13.26 -9.64
N ASP A 12 8.48 12.40 -9.55
CA ASP A 12 9.88 12.80 -9.50
C ASP A 12 10.33 13.43 -10.83
N ASN A 13 9.85 12.92 -11.96
CA ASN A 13 10.06 13.56 -13.28
C ASN A 13 9.47 14.98 -13.33
N LEU A 14 8.24 15.17 -12.81
CA LEU A 14 7.59 16.49 -12.76
C LEU A 14 8.32 17.46 -11.83
N ILE A 15 8.94 16.97 -10.75
CA ILE A 15 9.77 17.79 -9.85
C ILE A 15 11.02 18.29 -10.60
N ILE A 16 11.64 17.43 -11.40
CA ILE A 16 12.79 17.81 -12.23
C ILE A 16 12.37 18.85 -13.27
N GLU A 17 11.24 18.63 -13.95
CA GLU A 17 10.69 19.58 -14.93
C GLU A 17 10.40 20.95 -14.30
N LEU A 18 9.84 20.97 -13.08
CA LEU A 18 9.60 22.20 -12.32
C LEU A 18 10.92 22.92 -11.96
N ALA A 19 11.96 22.16 -11.60
CA ALA A 19 13.27 22.72 -11.29
C ALA A 19 13.93 23.36 -12.52
N SER A 20 13.84 22.71 -13.68
CA SER A 20 14.27 23.26 -14.97
C SER A 20 13.52 24.54 -15.30
N LEU A 21 12.19 24.53 -15.19
CA LEU A 21 11.37 25.72 -15.46
C LEU A 21 11.72 26.90 -14.54
N ASN A 22 12.00 26.62 -13.26
CA ASN A 22 12.44 27.66 -12.31
C ASN A 22 13.83 28.20 -12.64
N HIS A 23 14.72 27.36 -13.17
CA HIS A 23 16.03 27.80 -13.65
C HIS A 23 15.88 28.76 -14.83
N ASP A 24 15.08 28.36 -15.83
CA ASP A 24 14.83 29.17 -17.03
C ASP A 24 14.16 30.51 -16.70
N LEU A 25 13.19 30.52 -15.78
CA LEU A 25 12.54 31.74 -15.29
C LEU A 25 13.52 32.67 -14.56
N LYS A 26 14.46 32.10 -13.81
CA LYS A 26 15.50 32.88 -13.13
C LYS A 26 16.45 33.49 -14.14
N GLU A 27 16.91 32.72 -15.13
CA GLU A 27 17.77 33.23 -16.20
C GLU A 27 17.08 34.36 -16.96
N TYR A 28 15.80 34.18 -17.32
CA TYR A 28 15.00 35.25 -17.94
C TYR A 28 14.91 36.51 -17.06
N SER A 29 14.77 36.35 -15.74
CA SER A 29 14.69 37.50 -14.82
C SER A 29 15.97 38.33 -14.79
N GLU A 30 17.13 37.69 -15.02
CA GLU A 30 18.45 38.34 -15.08
C GLU A 30 18.76 38.83 -16.50
N HIS A 31 18.25 38.14 -17.52
CA HIS A 31 18.52 38.36 -18.95
C HIS A 31 17.23 38.25 -19.79
N PRO A 32 16.38 39.30 -19.79
CA PRO A 32 15.11 39.24 -20.51
C PRO A 32 15.31 39.19 -22.02
N VAL A 33 14.59 38.29 -22.69
CA VAL A 33 14.58 38.10 -24.15
C VAL A 33 13.16 38.12 -24.69
N GLU A 34 12.90 38.84 -25.78
CA GLU A 34 11.54 39.04 -26.32
C GLU A 34 10.82 37.76 -26.78
N THR A 35 11.55 36.66 -26.98
CA THR A 35 11.01 35.40 -27.49
C THR A 35 10.33 34.53 -26.43
N VAL A 36 10.37 34.92 -25.16
CA VAL A 36 9.84 34.12 -24.04
C VAL A 36 8.43 34.58 -23.67
N ASP A 37 7.45 33.68 -23.81
CA ASP A 37 6.08 33.91 -23.34
C ASP A 37 5.96 33.58 -21.84
N LEU A 38 6.03 34.62 -21.01
CA LEU A 38 5.89 34.52 -19.56
C LEU A 38 4.52 34.00 -19.11
N GLU A 39 3.46 34.27 -19.87
CA GLU A 39 2.13 33.80 -19.52
C GLU A 39 2.04 32.29 -19.71
N GLN A 40 2.58 31.78 -20.81
CA GLN A 40 2.71 30.35 -21.05
C GLN A 40 3.54 29.64 -19.96
N LEU A 41 4.69 30.20 -19.56
CA LEU A 41 5.52 29.62 -18.50
C LEU A 41 4.81 29.59 -17.14
N LYS A 42 4.04 30.64 -16.81
CA LYS A 42 3.22 30.67 -15.59
C LYS A 42 2.15 29.58 -15.60
N TYR A 43 1.49 29.34 -16.73
CA TYR A 43 0.52 28.26 -16.87
C TYR A 43 1.18 26.89 -16.70
N GLN A 44 2.32 26.66 -17.34
CA GLN A 44 3.09 25.41 -17.22
C GLN A 44 3.51 25.16 -15.77
N HIS A 45 4.08 26.16 -15.10
CA HIS A 45 4.48 26.07 -13.69
C HIS A 45 3.29 25.69 -12.79
N SER A 46 2.16 26.38 -12.97
CA SER A 46 0.94 26.12 -12.19
C SER A 46 0.35 24.73 -12.46
N TYR A 47 0.42 24.28 -13.71
CA TYR A 47 -0.04 22.94 -14.11
C TYR A 47 0.82 21.84 -13.48
N ILE A 48 2.15 21.96 -13.55
CA ILE A 48 3.09 20.98 -13.00
C ILE A 48 2.87 20.82 -11.49
N ILE A 49 2.73 21.93 -10.75
CA ILE A 49 2.43 21.89 -9.30
C ILE A 49 1.13 21.14 -9.01
N LYS A 50 0.07 21.42 -9.77
CA LYS A 50 -1.22 20.74 -9.61
C LYS A 50 -1.11 19.24 -9.91
N GLU A 51 -0.38 18.85 -10.95
CA GLU A 51 -0.15 17.43 -11.25
C GLU A 51 0.64 16.72 -10.15
N ILE A 52 1.70 17.34 -9.61
CA ILE A 52 2.46 16.80 -8.48
C ILE A 52 1.54 16.54 -7.28
N GLN A 53 0.68 17.50 -6.93
CA GLN A 53 -0.28 17.37 -5.83
C GLN A 53 -1.28 16.23 -6.08
N GLN A 54 -1.84 16.14 -7.28
CA GLN A 54 -2.78 15.07 -7.64
C GLN A 54 -2.12 13.69 -7.58
N ILE A 55 -0.86 13.56 -8.03
CA ILE A 55 -0.13 12.30 -7.95
C ILE A 55 0.14 11.92 -6.49
N ALA A 56 0.55 12.88 -5.66
CA ALA A 56 0.75 12.64 -4.22
C ALA A 56 -0.53 12.14 -3.54
N GLN A 57 -1.69 12.72 -3.86
CA GLN A 57 -2.98 12.26 -3.37
C GLN A 57 -3.31 10.83 -3.84
N LYS A 58 -3.05 10.50 -5.10
CA LYS A 58 -3.26 9.15 -5.66
C LYS A 58 -2.35 8.10 -5.00
N ILE A 59 -1.10 8.46 -4.72
CA ILE A 59 -0.16 7.60 -3.98
C ILE A 59 -0.69 7.32 -2.58
N ASN A 60 -1.07 8.36 -1.84
CA ASN A 60 -1.60 8.20 -0.48
C ASN A 60 -2.88 7.36 -0.46
N SER A 61 -3.82 7.62 -1.36
CA SER A 61 -5.05 6.84 -1.49
C SER A 61 -4.76 5.36 -1.79
N SER A 62 -3.87 5.08 -2.75
CA SER A 62 -3.49 3.71 -3.11
C SER A 62 -2.79 2.99 -1.96
N PHE A 63 -1.86 3.67 -1.28
CA PHE A 63 -1.14 3.11 -0.15
C PHE A 63 -2.10 2.75 0.99
N ASN A 64 -2.97 3.68 1.40
CA ASN A 64 -3.94 3.46 2.45
C ASN A 64 -4.93 2.33 2.10
N SER A 65 -5.35 2.25 0.84
CA SER A 65 -6.21 1.16 0.35
C SER A 65 -5.50 -0.19 0.47
N GLN A 66 -4.21 -0.28 0.12
CA GLN A 66 -3.45 -1.53 0.24
C GLN A 66 -3.26 -1.93 1.70
N VAL A 67 -2.88 -0.99 2.57
CA VAL A 67 -2.74 -1.23 4.02
C VAL A 67 -4.06 -1.73 4.62
N SER A 68 -5.18 -1.08 4.29
CA SER A 68 -6.50 -1.49 4.76
C SER A 68 -6.87 -2.91 4.29
N ASN A 69 -6.60 -3.22 3.02
CA ASN A 69 -6.84 -4.55 2.48
C ASN A 69 -6.00 -5.62 3.20
N TYR A 70 -4.69 -5.38 3.40
CA TYR A 70 -3.83 -6.32 4.14
C TYR A 70 -4.27 -6.50 5.59
N LYS A 71 -4.68 -5.43 6.27
CA LYS A 71 -5.25 -5.51 7.62
C LYS A 71 -6.49 -6.42 7.65
N ASN A 72 -7.40 -6.25 6.69
CA ASN A 72 -8.60 -7.08 6.61
C ASN A 72 -8.27 -8.55 6.32
N GLN A 73 -7.33 -8.81 5.41
CA GLN A 73 -6.85 -10.16 5.10
C GLN A 73 -6.19 -10.83 6.31
N PHE A 74 -5.40 -10.08 7.08
CA PHE A 74 -4.78 -10.57 8.31
C PHE A 74 -5.84 -11.00 9.33
N ILE A 75 -6.83 -10.14 9.60
CA ILE A 75 -7.93 -10.44 10.53
C ILE A 75 -8.72 -11.67 10.07
N GLN A 76 -9.00 -11.79 8.77
CA GLN A 76 -9.68 -12.98 8.23
C GLN A 76 -8.85 -14.25 8.39
N THR A 77 -7.53 -14.14 8.24
CA THR A 77 -6.60 -15.26 8.40
C THR A 77 -6.52 -15.69 9.87
N GLU A 78 -6.40 -14.74 10.80
CA GLU A 78 -6.47 -15.04 12.25
C GLU A 78 -7.76 -15.76 12.62
N LYS A 79 -8.92 -15.25 12.17
CA LYS A 79 -10.22 -15.90 12.43
C LYS A 79 -10.23 -17.36 11.96
N LYS A 80 -9.76 -17.62 10.75
CA LYS A 80 -9.67 -18.99 10.21
C LYS A 80 -8.75 -19.88 11.06
N ILE A 81 -7.60 -19.36 11.48
CA ILE A 81 -6.67 -20.09 12.35
C ILE A 81 -7.33 -20.41 13.69
N THR A 82 -7.96 -19.43 14.33
CA THR A 82 -8.68 -19.62 15.59
C THR A 82 -9.79 -20.66 15.45
N GLU A 83 -10.59 -20.61 14.38
CA GLU A 83 -11.64 -21.60 14.12
C GLU A 83 -11.10 -23.02 13.89
N ILE A 84 -9.94 -23.15 13.23
CA ILE A 84 -9.30 -24.46 13.02
C ILE A 84 -8.75 -25.01 14.35
N ILE A 85 -8.15 -24.15 15.17
CA ILE A 85 -7.62 -24.54 16.48
C ILE A 85 -8.75 -24.92 17.42
N SER A 86 -9.84 -24.16 17.47
CA SER A 86 -10.98 -24.46 18.35
C SER A 86 -11.72 -25.74 17.94
N LYS A 87 -11.81 -26.05 16.64
CA LYS A 87 -12.33 -27.35 16.16
C LYS A 87 -11.44 -28.54 16.53
N LYS A 88 -10.20 -28.29 16.95
CA LYS A 88 -9.23 -29.30 17.39
C LYS A 88 -9.25 -29.56 18.89
N GLU A 89 -10.18 -28.96 19.65
CA GLU A 89 -10.38 -29.30 21.05
C GLU A 89 -10.65 -30.81 21.18
N PHE A 90 -9.74 -31.50 21.86
CA PHE A 90 -9.81 -32.93 22.13
C PHE A 90 -11.09 -33.20 22.93
N THR A 91 -12.11 -33.76 22.29
CA THR A 91 -13.38 -34.06 22.94
C THR A 91 -13.28 -35.41 23.65
N VAL A 92 -14.18 -35.67 24.62
CA VAL A 92 -14.26 -36.99 25.29
C VAL A 92 -14.51 -38.12 24.28
N ASN A 93 -15.05 -37.79 23.10
CA ASN A 93 -15.27 -38.73 22.00
C ASN A 93 -13.97 -39.10 21.25
N ASP A 94 -12.91 -38.29 21.37
CA ASP A 94 -11.60 -38.52 20.77
C ASP A 94 -10.68 -39.37 21.67
N LEU A 95 -11.08 -39.61 22.93
CA LEU A 95 -10.40 -40.55 23.80
C LEU A 95 -10.61 -41.99 23.29
N PRO A 96 -9.57 -42.84 23.27
CA PRO A 96 -9.75 -44.25 22.98
C PRO A 96 -10.75 -44.83 23.98
N LYS A 97 -11.86 -45.39 23.47
CA LYS A 97 -12.83 -46.09 24.32
C LYS A 97 -12.11 -47.26 24.99
N LEU A 98 -11.82 -47.13 26.28
CA LEU A 98 -11.20 -48.19 27.06
C LEU A 98 -12.14 -49.40 27.02
N HIS A 99 -11.72 -50.44 26.32
CA HIS A 99 -12.47 -51.69 26.23
C HIS A 99 -12.53 -52.33 27.62
N HIS A 100 -13.67 -52.89 28.02
CA HIS A 100 -13.89 -53.51 29.34
C HIS A 100 -12.83 -54.58 29.69
N SER A 101 -12.18 -55.18 28.69
CA SER A 101 -11.07 -56.12 28.84
C SER A 101 -9.82 -55.53 29.51
N PHE A 102 -9.66 -54.20 29.57
CA PHE A 102 -8.55 -53.55 30.28
C PHE A 102 -8.73 -53.50 31.80
N PHE A 103 -9.94 -53.79 32.30
CA PHE A 103 -10.27 -53.77 33.72
C PHE A 103 -10.70 -55.13 34.26
N ALA A 104 -10.56 -56.19 33.47
CA ALA A 104 -10.83 -57.55 33.94
C ALA A 104 -9.81 -57.90 35.04
N PRO A 105 -10.26 -58.24 36.27
CA PRO A 105 -9.35 -58.71 37.30
C PRO A 105 -8.69 -60.02 36.82
N PRO A 106 -7.42 -60.28 37.20
CA PRO A 106 -6.81 -61.56 36.88
C PRO A 106 -7.67 -62.67 37.49
N LEU A 107 -8.10 -63.62 36.65
CA LEU A 107 -8.77 -64.83 37.11
C LEU A 107 -7.81 -65.55 38.07
N SER A 108 -8.20 -65.58 39.34
CA SER A 108 -7.55 -66.29 40.44
C SER A 108 -7.55 -67.80 40.22
#